data_AF-A0A418XQU2-F1
#
_entry.id   AF-A0A418XQU2-F1
#
_cell.length_a   1.000
_cell.length_b   1.000
_cell.length_c   1.000
_cell.angle_alpha   90.00
_cell.angle_beta   90.00
_cell.angle_gamma   90.00
#
_symmetry.space_group_name_H-M   'P 1'
#
loop_
_entity.id
_entity.type
_entity.pdbx_description
1 polymer ?
#
loop_
_entity_poly.entity_id
_entity_poly.type
_entity_poly.pdbx_seq_one_letter_code
_entity_poly.pdbx_strand_id
1 'polypeptide(L)'
;MVVRTREALQYRDSRDCKVSAAGIEVRTGRKWKAGKAVEEAESRLRHKALVGTVATGRAGLGYFPKTLVSQARGKERHHLLQEEVRAGVEEERVSRAMGLRQQGAWTRWESILQRRITWANIWQADSHRVRFLVQAVYDVLPSPANLHVWGKSETPSCLLCSGRGSLEHLLSSCPRALADGRYRWRHDQVLKALAESL
;
A
#
# COMPACT_ATOMS: atom_id res chain seq x y z
N MET A 1 0.80 6.75 13.72
CA MET A 1 1.97 6.08 14.32
C MET A 1 3.14 7.03 14.37
N VAL A 2 3.66 7.53 13.24
CA VAL A 2 4.78 8.51 13.18
C VAL A 2 4.62 9.71 14.14
N VAL A 3 3.43 10.33 14.20
CA VAL A 3 3.17 11.47 15.13
C VAL A 3 3.33 11.05 16.59
N ARG A 4 2.80 9.89 16.98
CA ARG A 4 2.89 9.36 18.35
C ARG A 4 4.31 8.90 18.70
N THR A 5 5.04 8.37 17.71
CA THR A 5 6.47 8.08 17.83
C THR A 5 7.26 9.36 18.09
N ARG A 6 7.00 10.43 17.34
CA ARG A 6 7.62 11.74 17.56
C ARG A 6 7.33 12.28 18.95
N GLU A 7 6.09 12.22 19.39
CA GLU A 7 5.66 12.63 20.73
C GLU A 7 6.41 11.84 21.82
N ALA A 8 6.55 10.53 21.65
CA ALA A 8 7.27 9.68 22.62
C ALA A 8 8.76 10.03 22.70
N LEU A 9 9.39 10.29 21.55
CA LEU A 9 10.78 10.74 21.48
C LEU A 9 10.97 12.14 22.11
N GLN A 10 9.98 13.02 21.97
CA GLN A 10 10.03 14.37 22.56
C GLN A 10 9.99 14.33 24.09
N TYR A 11 9.14 13.50 24.70
CA TYR A 11 9.12 13.36 26.15
C TYR A 11 10.38 12.68 26.67
N ARG A 12 10.80 11.58 26.04
CA ARG A 12 11.98 10.80 26.46
C ARG A 12 13.27 11.60 26.37
N ASP A 13 13.46 12.31 25.25
CA ASP A 13 14.69 13.04 24.96
C ASP A 13 14.52 14.56 25.22
N SER A 14 13.59 14.94 26.11
CA SER A 14 13.35 16.33 26.49
C SER A 14 14.59 16.95 27.13
N ARG A 15 14.81 18.25 26.87
CA ARG A 15 15.86 19.02 27.54
C ARG A 15 15.52 19.33 29.00
N ASP A 16 14.24 19.33 29.33
CA ASP A 16 13.76 19.50 30.70
C ASP A 16 13.89 18.17 31.45
N CYS A 17 14.74 18.15 32.46
CA CYS A 17 15.01 16.95 33.26
C CYS A 17 13.78 16.43 34.00
N LYS A 18 12.82 17.30 34.36
CA LYS A 18 11.56 16.87 34.98
C LYS A 18 10.70 16.10 33.99
N VAL A 19 10.67 16.56 32.74
CA VAL A 19 9.90 15.92 31.66
C VAL A 19 10.53 14.58 31.28
N SER A 20 11.85 14.53 31.09
CA SER A 20 12.54 13.30 30.71
C SER A 20 12.52 12.25 31.83
N ALA A 21 12.57 12.67 33.10
CA ALA A 21 12.52 11.77 34.25
C ALA A 21 11.10 11.34 34.65
N ALA A 22 10.06 12.03 34.18
CA ALA A 22 8.67 11.73 34.55
C ALA A 22 8.13 10.40 33.98
N GLY A 23 8.86 9.72 33.10
CA GLY A 23 8.43 8.43 32.55
C GLY A 23 7.10 8.49 31.77
N ILE A 24 6.85 9.61 31.08
CA ILE A 24 5.58 9.88 30.41
C ILE A 24 5.33 8.85 29.31
N GLU A 25 4.35 7.97 29.50
CA GLU A 25 3.89 7.05 28.45
C GLU A 25 2.89 7.76 27.52
N VAL A 26 3.26 7.88 26.25
CA VAL A 26 2.35 8.43 25.22
C VAL A 26 1.14 7.52 25.08
N ARG A 27 -0.05 8.09 25.31
CA ARG A 27 -1.32 7.36 25.18
C ARG A 27 -1.54 6.93 23.73
N THR A 28 -1.44 5.64 23.49
CA THR A 28 -1.78 4.98 22.23
C THR A 28 -2.89 3.95 22.42
N GLY A 29 -3.42 3.42 21.33
CA GLY A 29 -4.47 2.38 21.39
C GLY A 29 -3.96 1.03 21.88
N ARG A 30 -4.87 0.08 22.11
CA ARG A 30 -4.55 -1.27 22.62
C ARG A 30 -3.60 -2.08 21.72
N LYS A 31 -3.70 -1.88 20.41
CA LYS A 31 -2.98 -2.69 19.40
C LYS A 31 -1.54 -2.24 19.15
N TRP A 32 -1.17 -1.02 19.53
CA TRP A 32 0.12 -0.46 19.17
C TRP A 32 0.60 0.51 20.25
N LYS A 33 1.85 0.35 20.69
CA LYS A 33 2.49 1.19 21.71
C LYS A 33 3.67 1.94 21.13
N ALA A 34 3.70 3.27 21.32
CA ALA A 34 4.76 4.11 20.78
C ALA A 34 6.13 3.81 21.40
N GLY A 35 6.20 3.63 22.73
CA GLY A 35 7.45 3.31 23.43
C GLY A 35 8.08 2.01 22.91
N LYS A 36 7.30 0.93 22.87
CA LYS A 36 7.75 -0.37 22.32
C LYS A 36 8.23 -0.27 20.88
N ALA A 37 7.49 0.43 20.02
CA ALA A 37 7.88 0.62 18.62
C ALA A 37 9.21 1.38 18.49
N VAL A 38 9.48 2.36 19.36
CA VAL A 38 10.76 3.08 19.39
C VAL A 38 11.91 2.17 19.83
N GLU A 39 11.69 1.34 20.86
CA GLU A 39 12.68 0.36 21.34
C GLU A 39 13.02 -0.67 20.25
N GLU A 40 12.01 -1.21 19.57
CA GLU A 40 12.16 -2.12 18.44
C GLU A 40 12.93 -1.44 17.30
N ALA A 41 12.60 -0.19 16.96
CA ALA A 41 13.32 0.58 15.95
C ALA A 41 14.79 0.84 16.33
N GLU A 42 15.09 1.16 17.59
CA GLU A 42 16.46 1.29 18.07
C GLU A 42 17.23 -0.03 17.91
N SER A 43 16.61 -1.16 18.28
CA SER A 43 17.20 -2.49 18.12
C SER A 43 17.50 -2.81 16.65
N ARG A 44 16.54 -2.55 15.75
CA ARG A 44 16.71 -2.74 14.30
C ARG A 44 17.83 -1.87 13.73
N LEU A 45 17.94 -0.62 14.16
CA LEU A 45 19.00 0.28 13.70
C LEU A 45 20.37 -0.14 14.22
N ARG A 46 20.46 -0.66 15.45
CA ARG A 46 21.70 -1.29 15.97
C ARG A 46 22.07 -2.51 15.15
N HIS A 47 21.10 -3.36 14.81
CA HIS A 47 21.33 -4.52 13.95
C HIS A 47 21.82 -4.10 12.55
N LYS A 48 21.19 -3.09 11.92
CA LYS A 48 21.64 -2.53 10.63
C LYS A 48 23.05 -1.95 10.71
N ALA A 49 23.42 -1.33 11.82
CA ALA A 49 24.78 -0.84 12.06
C ALA A 49 25.81 -1.97 12.09
N LEU A 50 25.47 -3.10 12.73
CA LEU A 50 26.34 -4.28 12.78
C LEU A 50 26.50 -4.94 11.41
N VAL A 51 25.41 -5.05 10.64
CA VAL A 51 25.43 -5.59 9.27
C VAL A 51 26.22 -4.69 8.32
N GLY A 52 26.23 -3.38 8.59
CA GLY A 52 26.94 -2.40 7.78
C GLY A 52 26.25 -2.09 6.44
N THR A 53 26.99 -1.42 5.55
CA THR A 53 26.47 -1.04 4.23
C THR A 53 26.59 -2.20 3.26
N VAL A 54 25.46 -2.79 2.89
CA VAL A 54 25.39 -3.86 1.88
C VAL A 54 25.30 -3.30 0.46
N ALA A 55 25.72 -4.09 -0.53
CA ALA A 55 25.55 -3.76 -1.94
C ALA A 55 24.04 -3.75 -2.27
N THR A 56 23.62 -2.83 -3.14
CA THR A 56 22.20 -2.69 -3.53
C THR A 56 22.08 -2.67 -5.04
N GLY A 57 21.36 -3.64 -5.59
CA GLY A 57 21.26 -3.83 -7.03
C GLY A 57 22.63 -4.03 -7.67
N ARG A 58 22.94 -3.21 -8.68
CA ARG A 58 24.26 -3.20 -9.34
C ARG A 58 25.25 -2.20 -8.73
N ALA A 59 24.84 -1.45 -7.69
CA ALA A 59 25.73 -0.50 -7.03
C ALA A 59 26.70 -1.23 -6.09
N GLY A 60 27.97 -0.82 -6.12
CA GLY A 60 29.02 -1.36 -5.28
C GLY A 60 28.83 -1.08 -3.79
N LEU A 61 29.63 -1.75 -2.96
CA LEU A 61 29.67 -1.51 -1.51
C LEU A 61 29.99 -0.04 -1.21
N GLY A 62 29.28 0.55 -0.25
CA GLY A 62 29.52 1.93 0.19
C GLY A 62 28.91 3.03 -0.70
N TYR A 63 28.30 2.69 -1.84
CA TYR A 63 27.70 3.69 -2.74
C TYR A 63 26.55 4.48 -2.08
N PHE A 64 25.81 3.84 -1.18
CA PHE A 64 24.76 4.49 -0.38
C PHE A 64 25.19 4.55 1.09
N PRO A 65 25.92 5.60 1.51
CA PRO A 65 26.28 5.76 2.91
C PRO A 65 25.02 5.92 3.77
N LYS A 66 24.98 5.22 4.90
CA LYS A 66 23.89 5.34 5.89
C LYS A 66 24.44 5.93 7.18
N THR A 67 23.77 6.97 7.68
CA THR A 67 24.09 7.53 8.99
C THR A 67 23.79 6.51 10.08
N LEU A 68 24.79 6.24 10.92
CA LEU A 68 24.62 5.39 12.08
C LEU A 68 23.84 6.12 13.16
N VAL A 69 22.84 5.47 13.74
CA VAL A 69 22.03 6.05 14.83
C VAL A 69 22.85 6.42 16.06
N SER A 70 23.95 5.71 16.29
CA SER A 70 24.92 6.03 17.36
C SER A 70 25.65 7.36 17.14
N GLN A 71 25.81 7.78 15.88
CA GLN A 71 26.48 9.02 15.51
C GLN A 71 25.49 10.19 15.40
N ALA A 72 24.24 9.90 15.02
CA ALA A 72 23.19 10.90 14.91
C ALA A 72 22.79 11.49 16.28
N ARG A 73 22.54 12.81 16.32
CA ARG A 73 22.14 13.52 17.55
C ARG A 73 20.87 14.33 17.36
N GLY A 74 20.13 14.53 18.45
CA GLY A 74 18.93 15.37 18.49
C GLY A 74 17.93 15.03 17.39
N LYS A 75 17.60 16.03 16.55
CA LYS A 75 16.59 15.91 15.49
C LYS A 75 16.91 14.84 14.45
N GLU A 76 18.19 14.64 14.12
CA GLU A 76 18.60 13.65 13.14
C GLU A 76 18.35 12.23 13.65
N ARG A 77 18.71 11.96 14.92
CA ARG A 77 18.41 10.68 15.57
C ARG A 77 16.90 10.42 15.63
N HIS A 78 16.11 11.46 15.95
CA HIS A 78 14.65 11.36 15.96
C HIS A 78 14.07 11.04 14.59
N HIS A 79 14.63 11.63 13.54
CA HIS A 79 14.22 11.36 12.17
C HIS A 79 14.50 9.91 11.77
N LEU A 80 15.72 9.41 12.04
CA LEU A 80 16.08 8.02 11.75
C LEU A 80 15.17 7.02 12.48
N LEU A 81 14.85 7.29 13.75
CA LEU A 81 13.93 6.45 14.52
C LEU A 81 12.49 6.50 13.98
N GLN A 82 12.00 7.67 13.61
CA GLN A 82 10.67 7.82 13.02
C GLN A 82 10.55 7.09 11.68
N GLU A 83 11.57 7.20 10.82
CA GLU A 83 11.62 6.49 9.54
C GLU A 83 11.71 4.97 9.75
N GLU A 84 12.51 4.51 10.72
CA GLU A 84 12.59 3.07 11.01
C GLU A 84 11.28 2.50 11.58
N VAL A 85 10.59 3.25 12.46
CA VAL A 85 9.25 2.86 12.92
C VAL A 85 8.27 2.82 11.75
N ARG A 86 8.30 3.81 10.85
CA ARG A 86 7.47 3.80 9.65
C ARG A 86 7.78 2.57 8.79
N ALA A 87 9.06 2.26 8.59
CA ALA A 87 9.49 1.10 7.81
C ALA A 87 8.99 -0.21 8.41
N GLY A 88 9.06 -0.39 9.73
CA GLY A 88 8.54 -1.59 10.40
C GLY A 88 7.03 -1.76 10.29
N VAL A 89 6.29 -0.65 10.43
CA VAL A 89 4.83 -0.65 10.23
C VAL A 89 4.47 -0.98 8.78
N GLU A 90 5.21 -0.45 7.82
CA GLU A 90 4.96 -0.73 6.40
C GLU A 90 5.32 -2.18 6.05
N GLU A 91 6.40 -2.72 6.61
CA GLU A 91 6.78 -4.12 6.45
C GLU A 91 5.70 -5.07 6.97
N GLU A 92 5.15 -4.81 8.17
CA GLU A 92 4.02 -5.59 8.71
C GLU A 92 2.79 -5.50 7.81
N ARG A 93 2.48 -4.29 7.30
CA ARG A 93 1.37 -4.06 6.37
C ARG A 93 1.55 -4.85 5.07
N VAL A 94 2.74 -4.80 4.48
CA VAL A 94 3.06 -5.51 3.23
C VAL A 94 3.02 -7.02 3.45
N SER A 95 3.62 -7.52 4.55
CA SER A 95 3.57 -8.93 4.93
C SER A 95 2.13 -9.43 5.06
N ARG A 96 1.27 -8.66 5.74
CA ARG A 96 -0.16 -8.97 5.83
C ARG A 96 -0.84 -8.93 4.47
N ALA A 97 -0.53 -7.94 3.63
CA ALA A 97 -1.09 -7.82 2.29
C ALA A 97 -0.74 -9.03 1.41
N MET A 98 0.49 -9.56 1.49
CA MET A 98 0.89 -10.76 0.75
C MET A 98 0.02 -11.99 1.07
N GLY A 99 -0.52 -12.08 2.28
CA GLY A 99 -1.46 -13.14 2.67
C GLY A 99 -2.88 -12.97 2.11
N LEU A 100 -3.23 -11.80 1.57
CA LEU A 100 -4.55 -11.52 1.02
C LEU A 100 -4.56 -11.82 -0.49
N ARG A 101 -5.10 -12.98 -0.88
CA ARG A 101 -5.09 -13.44 -2.27
C ARG A 101 -5.63 -12.41 -3.28
N GLN A 102 -6.72 -11.71 -2.96
CA GLN A 102 -7.37 -10.77 -3.88
C GLN A 102 -6.97 -9.32 -3.57
N GLN A 103 -7.20 -8.84 -2.35
CA GLN A 103 -6.87 -7.47 -1.95
C GLN A 103 -5.36 -7.19 -1.89
N GLY A 104 -4.54 -8.24 -1.81
CA GLY A 104 -3.08 -8.17 -1.82
C GLY A 104 -2.46 -8.49 -3.18
N ALA A 105 -3.26 -8.74 -4.22
CA ALA A 105 -2.76 -9.06 -5.56
C ALA A 105 -1.82 -7.96 -6.11
N TRP A 106 -2.01 -6.71 -5.68
CA TRP A 106 -1.14 -5.58 -6.03
C TRP A 106 0.33 -5.76 -5.61
N THR A 107 0.62 -6.63 -4.64
CA THR A 107 2.00 -6.94 -4.23
C THR A 107 2.81 -7.65 -5.31
N ARG A 108 2.14 -8.19 -6.35
CA ARG A 108 2.74 -8.92 -7.48
C ARG A 108 2.71 -8.12 -8.79
N TRP A 109 2.27 -6.87 -8.75
CA TRP A 109 2.13 -6.05 -9.93
C TRP A 109 3.47 -5.51 -10.39
N GLU A 110 3.96 -6.01 -11.52
CA GLU A 110 5.19 -5.56 -12.17
C GLU A 110 4.85 -4.71 -13.39
N SER A 111 5.56 -3.59 -13.58
CA SER A 111 5.46 -2.75 -14.78
C SER A 111 4.06 -2.18 -15.08
N ILE A 112 3.20 -2.06 -14.07
CA ILE A 112 1.85 -1.49 -14.23
C ILE A 112 1.90 0.04 -14.20
N LEU A 113 1.22 0.68 -15.16
CA LEU A 113 1.03 2.13 -15.18
C LEU A 113 0.30 2.59 -13.92
N GLN A 114 0.98 3.37 -13.08
CA GLN A 114 0.39 3.89 -11.86
C GLN A 114 -0.67 4.94 -12.20
N ARG A 115 -1.93 4.64 -11.87
CA ARG A 115 -2.99 5.65 -11.89
C ARG A 115 -3.00 6.42 -10.58
N ARG A 116 -2.49 7.65 -10.62
CA ARG A 116 -2.55 8.55 -9.44
C ARG A 116 -3.97 9.08 -9.26
N ILE A 117 -4.65 8.61 -8.20
CA ILE A 117 -5.93 9.18 -7.75
C ILE A 117 -5.62 10.30 -6.75
N THR A 118 -5.79 11.56 -7.17
CA THR A 118 -5.58 12.73 -6.30
C THR A 118 -6.84 13.04 -5.50
N TRP A 119 -6.71 13.83 -4.43
CA TRP A 119 -7.86 14.33 -3.68
C TRP A 119 -8.84 15.13 -4.54
N ALA A 120 -8.33 15.94 -5.48
CA ALA A 120 -9.17 16.66 -6.44
C ALA A 120 -9.99 15.69 -7.30
N ASN A 121 -9.36 14.62 -7.81
CA ASN A 121 -10.06 13.60 -8.60
C ASN A 121 -11.18 12.92 -7.80
N ILE A 122 -10.97 12.67 -6.50
CA ILE A 122 -11.99 12.07 -5.62
C ILE A 122 -13.12 13.07 -5.37
N TRP A 123 -12.78 14.33 -5.09
CA TRP A 123 -13.76 15.37 -4.76
C TRP A 123 -14.66 15.75 -5.93
N GLN A 124 -14.11 15.71 -7.15
CA GLN A 124 -14.84 15.96 -8.39
C GLN A 124 -15.60 14.72 -8.90
N ALA A 125 -15.24 13.52 -8.43
CA ALA A 125 -15.89 12.30 -8.85
C ALA A 125 -17.14 12.02 -8.00
N ASP A 126 -18.16 11.47 -8.64
CA ASP A 126 -19.30 10.91 -7.92
C ASP A 126 -18.87 9.68 -7.09
N SER A 127 -19.62 9.42 -6.01
CA SER A 127 -19.31 8.34 -5.07
C SER A 127 -19.33 6.95 -5.74
N HIS A 128 -20.14 6.75 -6.79
CA HIS A 128 -20.23 5.50 -7.51
C HIS A 128 -18.98 5.26 -8.37
N ARG A 129 -18.44 6.30 -9.00
CA ARG A 129 -17.20 6.24 -9.78
C ARG A 129 -16.00 5.97 -8.89
N VAL A 130 -15.91 6.61 -7.72
CA VAL A 130 -14.85 6.31 -6.75
C VAL A 130 -14.95 4.86 -6.29
N ARG A 131 -16.16 4.40 -5.93
CA ARG A 131 -16.41 3.01 -5.55
C ARG A 131 -16.00 2.05 -6.66
N PHE A 132 -16.45 2.28 -7.89
CA PHE A 132 -16.14 1.44 -9.04
C PHE A 132 -14.62 1.35 -9.27
N LEU A 133 -13.91 2.49 -9.23
CA LEU A 133 -12.46 2.53 -9.43
C LEU A 133 -11.72 1.68 -8.39
N VAL A 134 -12.04 1.87 -7.10
CA VAL A 134 -11.42 1.10 -6.02
C VAL A 134 -11.75 -0.39 -6.17
N GLN A 135 -13.00 -0.72 -6.46
CA GLN A 135 -13.42 -2.12 -6.61
C GLN A 135 -12.80 -2.80 -7.84
N ALA A 136 -12.60 -2.08 -8.94
CA ALA A 136 -11.94 -2.60 -10.13
C ALA A 136 -10.46 -2.91 -9.88
N VAL A 137 -9.75 -2.01 -9.19
CA VAL A 137 -8.33 -2.16 -8.85
C VAL A 137 -8.09 -3.41 -7.99
N TYR A 138 -8.94 -3.66 -7.00
CA TYR A 138 -8.80 -4.82 -6.11
C TYR A 138 -9.55 -6.07 -6.59
N ASP A 139 -10.07 -6.08 -7.82
CA ASP A 139 -10.87 -7.17 -8.38
C ASP A 139 -12.02 -7.61 -7.45
N VAL A 140 -12.76 -6.67 -6.87
CA VAL A 140 -13.93 -6.95 -6.00
C VAL A 140 -15.25 -6.50 -6.62
N LEU A 141 -15.27 -6.32 -7.94
CA LEU A 141 -16.50 -6.10 -8.71
C LEU A 141 -17.32 -7.40 -8.80
N PRO A 142 -18.64 -7.33 -9.02
CA PRO A 142 -19.52 -8.50 -9.09
C PRO A 142 -19.36 -9.28 -10.41
N SER A 143 -18.16 -9.79 -10.69
CA SER A 143 -17.90 -10.75 -11.77
C SER A 143 -18.48 -12.13 -11.41
N PRO A 144 -18.82 -13.00 -12.37
CA PRO A 144 -19.26 -14.37 -12.08
C PRO A 144 -18.31 -15.12 -11.13
N ALA A 145 -17.00 -14.96 -11.31
CA ALA A 145 -16.00 -15.54 -10.41
C ALA A 145 -16.13 -15.02 -8.96
N ASN A 146 -16.32 -13.72 -8.77
CA ASN A 146 -16.47 -13.13 -7.44
C ASN A 146 -17.82 -13.45 -6.80
N LEU A 147 -18.90 -13.41 -7.60
CA LEU A 147 -20.23 -13.79 -7.14
C LEU A 147 -20.26 -15.23 -6.64
N HIS A 148 -19.56 -16.14 -7.31
CA HIS A 148 -19.41 -17.52 -6.86
C HIS A 148 -18.65 -17.62 -5.53
N VAL A 149 -17.52 -16.90 -5.40
CA VAL A 149 -16.76 -16.82 -4.13
C VAL A 149 -17.61 -16.26 -2.98
N TRP A 150 -18.53 -15.34 -3.26
CA TRP A 150 -19.44 -14.77 -2.27
C TRP A 150 -20.68 -15.63 -2.00
N GLY A 151 -20.81 -16.81 -2.61
CA GLY A 151 -21.98 -17.67 -2.48
C GLY A 151 -23.26 -17.11 -3.11
N LYS A 152 -23.14 -16.16 -4.04
CA LYS A 152 -24.27 -15.54 -4.77
C LYS A 152 -24.51 -16.15 -6.15
N SER A 153 -23.61 -17.01 -6.62
CA SER A 153 -23.73 -17.72 -7.89
C SER A 153 -23.28 -19.16 -7.71
N GLU A 154 -24.00 -20.10 -8.32
CA GLU A 154 -23.63 -21.52 -8.30
C GLU A 154 -22.35 -21.80 -9.08
N THR A 155 -22.11 -21.04 -10.16
CA THR A 155 -20.94 -21.23 -11.04
C THR A 155 -20.13 -19.95 -11.21
N PRO A 156 -18.80 -20.05 -11.38
CA PRO A 156 -17.94 -18.91 -11.68
C PRO A 156 -17.86 -18.61 -13.19
N SER A 157 -18.80 -19.12 -13.99
CA SER A 157 -18.68 -19.17 -15.45
C SER A 157 -19.15 -17.89 -16.14
N CYS A 158 -18.45 -17.55 -17.22
CA CYS A 158 -18.80 -16.48 -18.14
C CYS A 158 -20.04 -16.87 -18.93
N LEU A 159 -21.05 -15.99 -18.96
CA LEU A 159 -22.31 -16.24 -19.69
C LEU A 159 -22.13 -16.32 -21.20
N LEU A 160 -21.02 -15.79 -21.74
CA LEU A 160 -20.75 -15.78 -23.17
C LEU A 160 -20.02 -17.05 -23.60
N CYS A 161 -18.92 -17.43 -22.96
CA CYS A 161 -18.07 -18.52 -23.45
C CYS A 161 -17.90 -19.68 -22.47
N SER A 162 -18.63 -19.68 -21.36
CA SER A 162 -18.60 -20.71 -20.30
C SER A 162 -17.27 -20.88 -19.56
N GLY A 163 -16.20 -20.17 -19.96
CA GLY A 163 -14.92 -20.11 -19.24
C GLY A 163 -15.04 -19.36 -17.92
N ARG A 164 -13.98 -19.28 -17.11
CA ARG A 164 -14.03 -18.58 -15.82
C ARG A 164 -14.26 -17.07 -16.01
N GLY A 165 -15.39 -16.56 -15.52
CA GLY A 165 -15.78 -15.15 -15.64
C GLY A 165 -15.12 -14.25 -14.60
N SER A 166 -13.80 -14.08 -14.67
CA SER A 166 -13.08 -13.04 -13.91
C SER A 166 -13.29 -11.66 -14.52
N LEU A 167 -12.92 -10.60 -13.78
CA LEU A 167 -12.95 -9.23 -14.32
C LEU A 167 -12.07 -9.08 -15.56
N GLU A 168 -10.84 -9.61 -15.51
CA GLU A 168 -9.92 -9.69 -16.65
C GLU A 168 -10.56 -10.39 -17.86
N HIS A 169 -11.18 -11.55 -17.62
CA HIS A 169 -11.84 -12.29 -18.69
C HIS A 169 -12.95 -11.46 -19.35
N LEU A 170 -13.82 -10.81 -18.59
CA LEU A 170 -14.93 -10.03 -19.12
C LEU A 170 -14.49 -8.72 -19.82
N LEU A 171 -13.38 -8.14 -19.37
CA LEU A 171 -12.89 -6.85 -19.87
C LEU A 171 -11.94 -6.97 -21.06
N SER A 172 -11.18 -8.06 -21.17
CA SER A 172 -10.15 -8.19 -22.21
C SER A 172 -9.97 -9.58 -22.82
N SER A 173 -10.30 -10.66 -22.10
CA SER A 173 -9.82 -12.00 -22.48
C SER A 173 -10.91 -13.00 -22.89
N CYS A 174 -12.18 -12.58 -22.99
CA CYS A 174 -13.27 -13.43 -23.46
C CYS A 174 -13.24 -13.60 -24.99
N PRO A 175 -13.13 -14.84 -25.51
CA PRO A 175 -13.02 -15.10 -26.94
C PRO A 175 -14.32 -14.82 -27.69
N ARG A 176 -15.49 -15.12 -27.09
CA ARG A 176 -16.79 -14.80 -27.72
C ARG A 176 -17.01 -13.29 -27.76
N ALA A 177 -16.64 -12.56 -26.70
CA ALA A 177 -16.74 -11.10 -26.71
C ALA A 177 -15.83 -10.45 -27.77
N LEU A 178 -14.67 -11.07 -28.05
CA LEU A 178 -13.78 -10.65 -29.15
C LEU A 178 -14.43 -10.88 -30.51
N ALA A 179 -14.88 -12.11 -30.76
CA ALA A 179 -15.50 -12.51 -32.03
C ALA A 179 -16.76 -11.68 -32.35
N ASP A 180 -17.58 -11.39 -31.33
CA ASP A 180 -18.78 -10.56 -31.44
C ASP A 180 -18.48 -9.05 -31.63
N GLY A 181 -17.21 -8.62 -31.61
CA GLY A 181 -16.83 -7.21 -31.75
C GLY A 181 -17.16 -6.32 -30.54
N ARG A 182 -17.48 -6.90 -29.37
CA ARG A 182 -17.91 -6.14 -28.18
C ARG A 182 -16.83 -5.24 -27.60
N TYR A 183 -15.56 -5.64 -27.69
CA TYR A 183 -14.45 -4.78 -27.27
C TYR A 183 -14.40 -3.52 -28.14
N ARG A 184 -14.40 -3.70 -29.47
CA ARG A 184 -14.41 -2.58 -30.42
C ARG A 184 -15.55 -1.62 -30.12
N TRP A 185 -16.78 -2.13 -29.98
CA TRP A 185 -17.92 -1.29 -29.63
C TRP A 185 -17.71 -0.49 -28.33
N ARG A 186 -17.23 -1.13 -27.25
CA ARG A 186 -16.94 -0.44 -25.98
C ARG A 186 -15.86 0.64 -26.13
N HIS A 187 -14.78 0.34 -26.84
CA HIS A 187 -13.70 1.30 -27.09
C HIS A 187 -14.21 2.47 -27.93
N ASP A 188 -15.00 2.22 -28.97
CA ASP A 188 -15.58 3.24 -29.83
C ASP A 188 -16.54 4.15 -29.06
N GLN A 189 -17.32 3.62 -28.10
CA GLN A 189 -18.16 4.47 -27.23
C GLN A 189 -17.33 5.42 -26.36
N VAL A 190 -16.19 4.96 -25.82
CA VAL A 190 -15.29 5.82 -25.05
C VAL A 190 -14.65 6.88 -25.94
N LEU A 191 -14.19 6.49 -27.13
CA LEU A 191 -13.61 7.42 -28.10
C LEU A 191 -14.62 8.48 -28.55
N LYS A 192 -15.87 8.08 -28.77
CA LYS A 192 -16.96 9.01 -29.11
C LYS A 192 -17.17 10.06 -28.02
N ALA A 193 -17.28 9.65 -26.75
CA ALA A 193 -17.45 10.57 -25.64
C ALA A 193 -16.26 11.55 -25.48
N LEU A 194 -15.04 11.08 -25.76
CA LEU A 194 -13.86 11.95 -25.76
C LEU A 194 -13.90 12.96 -26.91
N ALA A 195 -14.29 12.52 -28.11
CA ALA A 195 -14.43 13.39 -29.28
C ALA A 195 -15.51 14.46 -29.08
N GLU A 196 -16.59 14.15 -28.36
CA GLU A 196 -17.67 15.10 -28.02
C GLU A 196 -17.27 16.09 -26.91
N SER A 197 -16.21 15.79 -26.15
CA SER A 197 -15.71 16.65 -25.06
C SER A 197 -14.58 17.59 -25.46
N LEU A 198 -14.08 17.47 -26.69
CA LEU A 198 -13.08 18.34 -27.31
C LEU A 198 -13.76 19.46 -28.08
#